data_AF-A0A506XUT2-F1
#
_entry.id   AF-A0A506XUT2-F1
#
_cell.length_a   1.000
_cell.length_b   1.000
_cell.length_c   1.000
_cell.angle_alpha   90.00
_cell.angle_beta   90.00
_cell.angle_gamma   90.00
#
_symmetry.space_group_name_H-M   'P 1'
#
loop_
_entity.id
_entity.type
_entity.pdbx_description
1 polymer ?
#
loop_
_entity_poly.entity_id
_entity_poly.type
_entity_poly.pdbx_seq_one_letter_code
_entity_poly.pdbx_strand_id
1 'polypeptide(L)'
;MSVPFPIVRRRVRRSPLLLGLVAVIAFAAALVNAGSAAGFPYRSPLEGLFNALITIDLVVMAVILGGSAVILLMKANRGEDAVVERIVIDSTGAPVVDEREPVPVMSIVGALLIGVTAVGWVILGGVPVVAAMILGHAIKYTAAVGPLALFGLLWVLGICFGALGFHRAESARNRLFSALAIAGGVILMAPAVGFSILYAAGVTN
;
A
#
# COMPACT_ATOMS: atom_id res chain seq x y z
N MET A 1 42.69 -11.45 17.25
CA MET A 1 41.43 -11.29 16.47
C MET A 1 40.28 -11.70 17.37
N SER A 2 39.50 -10.75 17.90
CA SER A 2 38.35 -11.04 18.76
C SER A 2 37.13 -11.34 17.88
N VAL A 3 36.56 -12.54 18.04
CA VAL A 3 35.32 -12.92 17.36
C VAL A 3 34.17 -12.14 18.00
N PRO A 4 33.37 -11.36 17.26
CA PRO A 4 32.24 -10.64 17.83
C PRO A 4 31.21 -11.64 18.35
N PHE A 5 30.93 -11.60 19.66
CA PHE A 5 29.85 -12.39 20.27
C PHE A 5 28.52 -11.64 20.08
N PRO A 6 27.54 -12.21 19.36
CA PRO A 6 26.22 -11.58 19.23
C PRO A 6 25.48 -11.65 20.56
N ILE A 7 25.29 -10.52 21.24
CA ILE A 7 24.39 -10.43 22.39
C ILE A 7 22.98 -10.21 21.84
N VAL A 8 22.12 -11.22 21.99
CA VAL A 8 20.72 -11.16 21.54
C VAL A 8 19.91 -10.31 22.51
N ARG A 9 19.65 -9.04 22.19
CA ARG A 9 18.62 -8.24 22.89
C ARG A 9 17.30 -8.30 22.11
N ARG A 10 16.20 -8.62 22.81
CA ARG A 10 14.84 -8.59 22.22
C ARG A 10 14.47 -7.14 21.91
N ARG A 11 14.47 -6.75 20.62
CA ARG A 11 13.83 -5.50 20.18
C ARG A 11 12.33 -5.54 20.40
N VAL A 12 11.76 -4.34 20.57
CA VAL A 12 10.32 -4.09 20.71
C VAL A 12 9.58 -4.69 19.52
N ARG A 13 8.68 -5.65 19.80
CA ARG A 13 7.77 -6.25 18.83
C ARG A 13 7.02 -5.17 18.08
N ARG A 14 7.08 -5.21 16.75
CA ARG A 14 6.24 -4.33 15.93
C ARG A 14 4.94 -5.02 15.60
N SER A 15 3.87 -4.33 15.92
CA SER A 15 2.52 -4.88 15.83
C SER A 15 2.14 -5.17 14.37
N PRO A 16 1.71 -6.40 14.03
CA PRO A 16 1.19 -6.73 12.70
C PRO A 16 -0.17 -6.07 12.42
N LEU A 17 -0.74 -5.33 13.39
CA LEU A 17 -2.05 -4.70 13.28
C LEU A 17 -2.15 -3.72 12.11
N LEU A 18 -1.08 -3.01 11.76
CA LEU A 18 -1.13 -2.08 10.61
C LEU A 18 -1.35 -2.82 9.29
N LEU A 19 -0.66 -3.96 9.09
CA LEU A 19 -0.86 -4.81 7.91
C LEU A 19 -2.29 -5.33 7.86
N GLY A 20 -2.80 -5.80 9.01
CA GLY A 20 -4.19 -6.26 9.13
C GLY A 20 -5.21 -5.14 8.86
N LEU A 21 -4.98 -3.93 9.37
CA LEU A 21 -5.85 -2.78 9.16
C LEU A 21 -5.91 -2.38 7.68
N VAL A 22 -4.75 -2.26 7.02
CA VAL A 22 -4.72 -1.92 5.58
C VAL A 22 -5.37 -3.04 4.76
N ALA A 23 -5.20 -4.31 5.14
CA ALA A 23 -5.89 -5.42 4.50
C ALA A 23 -7.41 -5.33 4.63
N VAL A 24 -7.93 -4.99 5.81
CA VAL A 24 -9.37 -4.80 6.05
C VAL A 24 -9.91 -3.62 5.24
N ILE A 25 -9.18 -2.50 5.19
CA ILE A 25 -9.56 -1.33 4.38
C ILE A 25 -9.63 -1.71 2.90
N ALA A 26 -8.60 -2.40 2.37
CA ALA A 26 -8.56 -2.85 0.99
C ALA A 26 -9.70 -3.84 0.67
N PHE A 27 -9.99 -4.77 1.58
CA PHE A 27 -11.08 -5.72 1.40
C PHE A 27 -12.46 -5.04 1.43
N ALA A 28 -12.69 -4.13 2.36
CA ALA A 28 -13.91 -3.34 2.42
C ALA A 28 -14.09 -2.51 1.13
N ALA A 29 -13.02 -1.88 0.66
CA ALA A 29 -13.01 -1.17 -0.63
C ALA A 29 -13.37 -2.10 -1.79
N ALA A 30 -12.82 -3.33 -1.83
CA ALA A 30 -13.15 -4.33 -2.84
C ALA A 30 -14.63 -4.70 -2.82
N LEU A 31 -15.21 -4.93 -1.63
CA LEU A 31 -16.63 -5.26 -1.48
C LEU A 31 -17.53 -4.11 -1.93
N VAL A 32 -17.20 -2.87 -1.57
CA VAL A 32 -17.97 -1.70 -2.01
C VAL A 32 -17.87 -1.53 -3.52
N ASN A 33 -16.67 -1.70 -4.10
CA ASN A 33 -16.47 -1.59 -5.53
C ASN A 33 -17.23 -2.69 -6.31
N ALA A 34 -17.16 -3.94 -5.84
CA ALA A 34 -17.87 -5.07 -6.43
C ALA A 34 -19.40 -4.96 -6.24
N GLY A 35 -19.86 -4.48 -5.08
CA GLY A 35 -21.28 -4.27 -4.81
C GLY A 35 -21.86 -3.16 -5.68
N SER A 36 -21.14 -2.05 -5.83
CA SER A 36 -21.52 -0.95 -6.71
C SER A 36 -21.62 -1.41 -8.17
N ALA A 37 -20.73 -2.32 -8.59
CA ALA A 37 -20.72 -2.93 -9.92
C ALA A 37 -22.06 -3.56 -10.34
N ALA A 38 -22.85 -4.06 -9.38
CA ALA A 38 -24.15 -4.67 -9.66
C ALA A 38 -25.21 -3.66 -10.15
N GLY A 39 -25.02 -2.38 -9.80
CA GLY A 39 -25.86 -1.26 -10.25
C GLY A 39 -25.32 -0.52 -11.47
N PHE A 40 -24.22 -0.97 -12.08
CA PHE A 40 -23.60 -0.25 -13.19
C PHE A 40 -24.43 -0.38 -14.46
N PRO A 41 -24.86 0.73 -15.08
CA PRO A 41 -25.42 0.70 -16.41
C PRO A 41 -24.29 0.60 -17.45
N TYR A 42 -23.55 -0.52 -17.48
CA TYR A 42 -22.37 -0.70 -18.33
C TYR A 42 -22.67 -0.28 -19.77
N ARG A 43 -22.05 0.81 -20.22
CA ARG A 43 -22.20 1.35 -21.58
C ARG A 43 -21.14 0.81 -22.51
N SER A 44 -20.04 0.30 -21.96
CA SER A 44 -19.00 -0.37 -22.72
C SER A 44 -18.36 -1.56 -21.95
N PRO A 45 -17.83 -2.58 -22.67
CA PRO A 45 -17.07 -3.66 -22.05
C PRO A 45 -15.83 -3.19 -21.26
N LEU A 46 -15.26 -2.03 -21.63
CA LEU A 46 -14.08 -1.47 -20.96
C LEU A 46 -14.39 -0.99 -19.54
N GLU A 47 -15.59 -0.50 -19.27
CA GLU A 47 -16.00 -0.10 -17.91
C GLU A 47 -16.07 -1.31 -16.97
N GLY A 48 -16.63 -2.41 -17.46
CA GLY A 48 -16.64 -3.70 -16.76
C GLY A 48 -15.23 -4.22 -16.50
N LEU A 49 -14.35 -4.15 -17.50
CA LEU A 49 -12.96 -4.57 -17.35
C LEU A 49 -12.22 -3.73 -16.31
N PHE A 50 -12.29 -2.40 -16.36
CA PHE A 50 -11.59 -1.55 -15.39
C PHE A 50 -12.11 -1.72 -13.96
N ASN A 51 -13.43 -1.87 -13.80
CA ASN A 51 -14.02 -2.15 -12.51
C ASN A 51 -13.56 -3.51 -11.95
N ALA A 52 -13.50 -4.54 -12.81
CA ALA A 52 -12.99 -5.85 -12.43
C ALA A 52 -11.51 -5.80 -12.04
N LEU A 53 -10.66 -5.12 -12.82
CA LEU A 53 -9.22 -4.98 -12.53
C LEU A 53 -8.98 -4.32 -11.18
N ILE A 54 -9.69 -3.23 -10.87
CA ILE A 54 -9.56 -2.57 -9.56
C ILE A 54 -10.04 -3.44 -8.42
N THR A 55 -11.14 -4.17 -8.63
CA THR A 55 -11.61 -5.14 -7.63
C THR A 55 -10.54 -6.19 -7.37
N ILE A 56 -9.93 -6.73 -8.42
CA ILE A 56 -8.84 -7.71 -8.32
C ILE A 56 -7.65 -7.11 -7.57
N ASP A 57 -7.22 -5.89 -7.90
CA ASP A 57 -6.10 -5.21 -7.22
C ASP A 57 -6.35 -5.08 -5.72
N LEU A 58 -7.55 -4.62 -5.33
CA LEU A 58 -7.94 -4.46 -3.94
C LEU A 58 -7.99 -5.81 -3.18
N VAL A 59 -8.52 -6.86 -3.82
CA VAL A 59 -8.53 -8.22 -3.26
C VAL A 59 -7.11 -8.77 -3.10
N VAL A 60 -6.27 -8.64 -4.12
CA VAL A 60 -4.87 -9.11 -4.10
C VAL A 60 -4.11 -8.42 -2.98
N MET A 61 -4.28 -7.10 -2.84
CA MET A 61 -3.69 -6.32 -1.75
C MET A 61 -4.16 -6.81 -0.39
N ALA A 62 -5.46 -7.03 -0.20
CA ALA A 62 -6.03 -7.55 1.04
C ALA A 62 -5.46 -8.94 1.40
N VAL A 63 -5.35 -9.83 0.42
CA VAL A 63 -4.81 -11.18 0.62
C VAL A 63 -3.33 -11.14 0.99
N ILE A 64 -2.51 -10.35 0.28
CA ILE A 64 -1.06 -10.25 0.56
C ILE A 64 -0.83 -9.68 1.96
N LEU A 65 -1.49 -8.56 2.28
CA LEU A 65 -1.30 -7.88 3.57
C LEU A 65 -1.90 -8.67 4.73
N GLY A 66 -3.10 -9.24 4.55
CA GLY A 66 -3.77 -10.06 5.55
C GLY A 66 -3.01 -11.36 5.82
N GLY A 67 -2.58 -12.06 4.76
CA GLY A 67 -1.73 -13.25 4.87
C GLY A 67 -0.41 -12.94 5.57
N SER A 68 0.24 -11.82 5.22
CA SER A 68 1.46 -11.36 5.89
C SER A 68 1.22 -11.06 7.37
N ALA A 69 0.12 -10.38 7.71
CA ALA A 69 -0.25 -10.08 9.09
C ALA A 69 -0.46 -11.35 9.92
N VAL A 70 -1.16 -12.35 9.37
CA VAL A 70 -1.38 -13.66 10.01
C VAL A 70 -0.06 -14.39 10.22
N ILE A 71 0.79 -14.48 9.20
CA ILE A 71 2.10 -15.14 9.31
C ILE A 71 2.96 -14.48 10.39
N LEU A 72 3.01 -13.15 10.41
CA LEU A 72 3.77 -12.41 11.42
C LEU A 72 3.18 -12.57 12.82
N LEU A 73 1.85 -12.58 12.97
CA LEU A 73 1.19 -12.86 14.24
C LEU A 73 1.51 -14.29 14.74
N MET A 74 1.52 -15.28 13.84
CA MET A 74 1.88 -16.66 14.18
C MET A 74 3.34 -16.77 14.63
N LYS A 75 4.28 -16.12 13.92
CA LYS A 75 5.70 -16.08 14.30
C LYS A 75 5.90 -15.38 15.65
N ALA A 76 5.20 -14.27 15.86
CA ALA A 76 5.19 -13.58 17.14
C ALA A 76 4.68 -14.50 18.26
N ASN A 77 3.60 -15.26 18.05
CA ASN A 77 3.07 -16.18 19.06
C ASN A 77 4.00 -17.36 19.35
N ARG A 78 4.79 -17.80 18.36
CA ARG A 78 5.83 -18.85 18.53
C ARG A 78 7.12 -18.36 19.19
N GLY A 79 7.26 -17.05 19.39
CA GLY A 79 8.48 -16.46 19.95
C GLY A 79 9.67 -16.44 18.99
N GLU A 80 9.43 -16.66 17.70
CA GLU A 80 10.46 -16.71 16.64
C GLU A 80 10.98 -15.31 16.23
N ASP A 81 10.31 -14.23 16.64
CA ASP A 81 10.64 -12.84 16.30
C ASP A 81 11.78 -12.23 17.15
N ALA A 82 12.74 -13.04 17.60
CA ALA A 82 13.92 -12.52 18.29
C ALA A 82 14.85 -11.83 17.26
N VAL A 83 14.76 -10.50 17.18
CA VAL A 83 15.72 -9.71 16.39
C VAL A 83 17.10 -9.85 17.04
N VAL A 84 18.08 -10.34 16.29
CA VAL A 84 19.47 -10.47 16.74
C VAL A 84 20.16 -9.13 16.58
N GLU A 85 20.40 -8.41 17.67
CA GLU A 85 21.29 -7.25 17.65
C GLU A 85 22.73 -7.71 17.42
N ARG A 86 23.36 -7.18 16.36
CA ARG A 86 24.77 -7.43 16.06
C ARG A 86 25.61 -6.41 16.82
N ILE A 87 26.23 -6.85 17.90
CA ILE A 87 27.23 -6.05 18.61
C ILE A 87 28.58 -6.24 17.92
N VAL A 88 29.17 -5.13 17.50
CA VAL A 88 30.51 -5.08 16.90
C VAL A 88 31.44 -4.44 17.92
N ILE A 89 32.64 -4.99 18.10
CA ILE A 89 33.65 -4.38 18.96
C ILE A 89 34.33 -3.28 18.15
N ASP A 90 34.30 -2.04 18.64
CA ASP A 90 34.97 -0.92 17.98
C ASP A 90 36.50 -0.96 18.18
N SER A 91 37.21 0.00 17.58
CA SER A 91 38.67 0.12 17.72
C SER A 91 39.16 0.44 19.13
N THR A 92 38.25 0.85 20.04
CA THR A 92 38.53 1.12 21.45
C THR A 92 38.29 -0.11 22.35
N GLY A 93 37.79 -1.21 21.78
CA GLY A 93 37.43 -2.41 22.52
C GLY A 93 36.04 -2.34 23.18
N ALA A 94 35.28 -1.26 22.94
CA ALA A 94 33.93 -1.10 23.45
C ALA A 94 32.92 -1.85 22.57
N PRO A 95 31.91 -2.51 23.17
CA PRO A 95 30.80 -3.08 22.42
C PRO A 95 29.94 -1.94 21.87
N VAL A 96 29.95 -1.76 20.55
CA VAL A 96 29.12 -0.79 19.84
C VAL A 96 28.05 -1.55 19.05
N VAL A 97 26.80 -1.12 19.18
CA VAL A 97 25.72 -1.65 18.34
C VAL A 97 26.00 -1.20 16.91
N ASP A 98 25.98 -2.11 15.95
CA ASP A 98 26.11 -1.73 14.53
C ASP A 98 24.85 -0.93 14.13
N GLU A 99 24.92 0.39 14.30
CA GLU A 99 23.85 1.34 13.99
C GLU A 99 23.77 1.67 12.49
N ARG A 100 24.49 0.95 11.62
CA ARG A 100 24.36 1.13 10.17
C ARG A 100 22.91 0.87 9.78
N GLU A 101 22.14 1.95 9.66
CA GLU A 101 20.75 1.89 9.24
C GLU A 101 20.70 1.18 7.88
N PRO A 102 20.09 -0.02 7.80
CA PRO A 102 19.93 -0.67 6.52
C PRO A 102 19.14 0.27 5.61
N VAL A 103 19.65 0.50 4.40
CA VAL A 103 18.98 1.36 3.41
C VAL A 103 17.54 0.89 3.26
N PRO A 104 16.53 1.77 3.42
CA PRO A 104 15.13 1.37 3.45
C PRO A 104 14.59 1.13 2.03
N VAL A 105 15.21 0.19 1.30
CA VAL A 105 14.94 -0.07 -0.12
C VAL A 105 13.46 -0.38 -0.35
N MET A 106 12.86 -1.26 0.46
CA MET A 106 11.44 -1.61 0.32
C MET A 106 10.53 -0.39 0.47
N SER A 107 10.78 0.46 1.46
CA SER A 107 9.95 1.64 1.73
C SER A 107 10.15 2.74 0.70
N ILE A 108 11.39 2.93 0.22
CA ILE A 108 11.69 3.86 -0.87
C ILE A 108 11.01 3.40 -2.16
N VAL A 109 11.18 2.13 -2.54
CA VAL A 109 10.52 1.55 -3.72
C VAL A 109 9.00 1.67 -3.56
N GLY A 110 8.45 1.32 -2.39
CA GLY A 110 7.03 1.47 -2.10
C GLY A 110 6.52 2.90 -2.32
N ALA A 111 7.22 3.90 -1.77
CA ALA A 111 6.87 5.30 -1.92
C ALA A 111 6.99 5.78 -3.38
N LEU A 112 8.02 5.34 -4.11
CA LEU A 112 8.21 5.67 -5.52
C LEU A 112 7.09 5.09 -6.39
N LEU A 113 6.73 3.83 -6.19
CA LEU A 113 5.65 3.18 -6.93
C LEU A 113 4.31 3.91 -6.73
N ILE A 114 4.00 4.29 -5.47
CA ILE A 114 2.81 5.07 -5.14
C ILE A 114 2.87 6.48 -5.74
N GLY A 115 4.04 7.12 -5.70
CA GLY A 115 4.26 8.42 -6.32
C GLY A 115 4.00 8.38 -7.82
N VAL A 116 4.53 7.36 -8.52
CA VAL A 116 4.30 7.16 -9.96
C VAL A 116 2.82 6.94 -10.25
N THR A 117 2.13 6.07 -9.50
CA THR A 117 0.69 5.86 -9.70
C THR A 117 -0.12 7.12 -9.42
N ALA A 118 0.20 7.88 -8.37
CA ALA A 118 -0.49 9.12 -8.04
C ALA A 118 -0.30 10.18 -9.13
N VAL A 119 0.93 10.38 -9.61
CA VAL A 119 1.21 11.31 -10.72
C VAL A 119 0.51 10.87 -12.00
N GLY A 120 0.59 9.57 -12.33
CA GLY A 120 -0.08 9.00 -13.50
C GLY A 120 -1.60 9.19 -13.44
N TRP A 121 -2.21 8.97 -12.26
CA TRP A 121 -3.63 9.21 -12.06
C TRP A 121 -3.99 10.70 -12.15
N VAL A 122 -3.23 11.59 -11.53
CA VAL A 122 -3.49 13.04 -11.60
C VAL A 122 -3.46 13.53 -13.05
N ILE A 123 -2.46 13.11 -13.84
CA ILE A 123 -2.30 13.56 -15.22
C ILE A 123 -3.39 12.97 -16.13
N LEU A 124 -3.63 11.66 -16.04
CA LEU A 124 -4.49 10.96 -16.99
C LEU A 124 -5.96 10.88 -16.58
N GLY A 125 -6.27 11.11 -15.30
CA GLY A 125 -7.62 11.00 -14.75
C GLY A 125 -8.04 12.22 -13.94
N GLY A 126 -7.31 12.56 -12.88
CA GLY A 126 -7.68 13.65 -11.96
C GLY A 126 -7.89 15.00 -12.64
N VAL A 127 -6.90 15.48 -13.41
CA VAL A 127 -6.98 16.75 -14.15
C VAL A 127 -8.11 16.72 -15.19
N PRO A 128 -8.23 15.69 -16.07
CA PRO A 128 -9.36 15.58 -16.98
C PRO A 128 -10.73 15.58 -16.29
N VAL A 129 -10.86 14.91 -15.14
CA VAL A 129 -12.13 14.87 -14.38
C VAL A 129 -12.47 16.26 -13.84
N VAL A 130 -11.51 16.96 -13.21
CA VAL A 130 -11.73 18.32 -12.70
C VAL A 130 -12.06 19.28 -13.84
N ALA A 131 -11.36 19.19 -14.96
CA ALA A 131 -11.64 20.00 -16.14
C ALA A 131 -13.05 19.72 -16.69
N ALA A 132 -13.47 18.45 -16.77
CA ALA A 132 -14.81 18.09 -17.20
C ALA A 132 -15.90 18.65 -16.27
N MET A 133 -15.69 18.58 -14.94
CA MET A 133 -16.59 19.17 -13.95
C MET A 133 -16.74 20.69 -14.13
N ILE A 134 -15.64 21.42 -14.33
CA ILE A 134 -15.65 22.87 -14.51
C ILE A 134 -16.37 23.26 -15.81
N LEU A 135 -16.17 22.48 -16.88
CA LEU A 135 -16.76 22.71 -18.19
C LEU A 135 -18.21 22.20 -18.31
N GLY A 136 -18.77 21.59 -17.25
CA GLY A 136 -20.11 21.00 -17.29
C GLY A 136 -20.22 19.75 -18.18
N HIS A 137 -19.10 19.13 -18.53
CA HIS A 137 -19.08 17.88 -19.28
C HIS A 137 -19.36 16.69 -18.36
N ALA A 138 -20.02 15.68 -18.90
CA ALA A 138 -20.28 14.46 -18.17
C ALA A 138 -18.97 13.72 -17.85
N ILE A 139 -18.77 13.38 -16.58
CA ILE A 139 -17.60 12.63 -16.11
C ILE A 139 -17.76 11.19 -16.57
N LYS A 140 -16.77 10.69 -17.32
CA LYS A 140 -16.71 9.29 -17.74
C LYS A 140 -16.02 8.44 -16.71
N TYR A 141 -16.63 7.31 -16.32
CA TYR A 141 -16.00 6.36 -15.39
C TYR A 141 -14.61 5.91 -15.86
N THR A 142 -14.48 5.59 -17.14
CA THR A 142 -13.21 5.15 -17.75
C THR A 142 -12.10 6.20 -17.65
N ALA A 143 -12.42 7.49 -17.73
CA ALA A 143 -11.44 8.57 -17.60
C ALA A 143 -10.97 8.73 -16.14
N ALA A 144 -11.89 8.62 -15.18
CA ALA A 144 -11.58 8.79 -13.76
C ALA A 144 -10.81 7.59 -13.18
N VAL A 145 -11.16 6.39 -13.64
CA VAL A 145 -10.77 5.13 -12.99
C VAL A 145 -9.79 4.31 -13.83
N GLY A 146 -9.79 4.48 -15.16
CA GLY A 146 -8.89 3.79 -16.08
C GLY A 146 -7.40 3.90 -15.72
N PRO A 147 -6.87 5.09 -15.37
CA PRO A 147 -5.48 5.20 -14.96
C PRO A 147 -5.14 4.37 -13.71
N LEU A 148 -6.04 4.26 -12.73
CA LEU A 148 -5.81 3.42 -11.55
C LEU A 148 -5.73 1.94 -11.92
N ALA A 149 -6.61 1.48 -12.81
CA ALA A 149 -6.59 0.12 -13.33
C ALA A 149 -5.30 -0.17 -14.13
N LEU A 150 -4.83 0.79 -14.93
CA LEU A 150 -3.59 0.65 -15.71
C LEU A 150 -2.33 0.60 -14.83
N PHE A 151 -2.30 1.39 -13.76
CA PHE A 151 -1.21 1.39 -12.78
C PHE A 151 -1.45 0.40 -11.63
N GLY A 152 -2.36 -0.58 -11.81
CA GLY A 152 -2.86 -1.50 -10.80
C GLY A 152 -1.78 -2.24 -9.99
N LEU A 153 -0.82 -2.81 -10.71
CA LEU A 153 0.30 -3.51 -10.08
C LEU A 153 1.18 -2.56 -9.24
N LEU A 154 1.39 -1.33 -9.70
CA LEU A 154 2.32 -0.39 -9.08
C LEU A 154 1.81 0.07 -7.71
N TRP A 155 0.53 0.45 -7.59
CA TRP A 155 0.00 0.88 -6.29
C TRP A 155 -0.22 -0.30 -5.33
N VAL A 156 -0.56 -1.50 -5.83
CA VAL A 156 -0.62 -2.71 -4.99
C VAL A 156 0.75 -3.05 -4.41
N LEU A 157 1.79 -3.13 -5.25
CA LEU A 157 3.15 -3.37 -4.78
C LEU A 157 3.66 -2.23 -3.90
N GLY A 158 3.31 -0.99 -4.24
CA GLY A 158 3.63 0.21 -3.49
C GLY A 158 3.16 0.15 -2.04
N ILE A 159 1.87 -0.16 -1.83
CA ILE A 159 1.27 -0.31 -0.49
C ILE A 159 1.86 -1.52 0.22
N CYS A 160 2.01 -2.66 -0.47
CA CYS A 160 2.59 -3.88 0.11
C CYS A 160 4.01 -3.65 0.63
N PHE A 161 4.89 -3.05 -0.19
CA PHE A 161 6.25 -2.71 0.23
C PHE A 161 6.28 -1.61 1.30
N GLY A 162 5.38 -0.63 1.21
CA GLY A 162 5.20 0.39 2.25
C GLY A 162 4.87 -0.23 3.61
N ALA A 163 3.88 -1.11 3.66
CA ALA A 163 3.39 -1.71 4.89
C ALA A 163 4.36 -2.76 5.48
N LEU A 164 4.99 -3.59 4.63
CA LEU A 164 6.07 -4.49 5.05
C LEU A 164 7.31 -3.70 5.52
N GLY A 165 7.62 -2.61 4.82
CA GLY A 165 8.65 -1.65 5.18
C GLY A 165 8.39 -1.03 6.55
N PHE A 166 7.14 -0.62 6.83
CA PHE A 166 6.75 -0.03 8.11
C PHE A 166 6.97 -0.99 9.28
N HIS A 167 6.58 -2.25 9.08
CA HIS A 167 6.80 -3.31 10.07
C HIS A 167 8.30 -3.51 10.36
N ARG A 168 9.17 -3.33 9.36
CA ARG A 168 10.63 -3.43 9.50
C ARG A 168 11.34 -2.09 9.78
N ALA A 169 10.62 -0.97 9.84
CA ALA A 169 11.18 0.39 9.85
C ALA A 169 11.91 0.82 11.14
N GLU A 170 13.18 0.49 11.26
CA GLU A 170 14.04 0.82 12.42
C GLU A 170 14.22 2.32 12.63
N SER A 171 14.37 3.07 11.54
CA SER A 171 14.59 4.52 11.57
C SER A 171 13.36 5.36 11.24
N ALA A 172 13.37 6.63 11.70
CA ALA A 172 12.32 7.60 11.43
C ALA A 172 12.12 7.84 9.93
N ARG A 173 13.22 7.88 9.17
CA ARG A 173 13.20 8.00 7.70
C ARG A 173 12.47 6.83 7.05
N ASN A 174 12.75 5.60 7.47
CA ASN A 174 12.08 4.42 6.95
C ASN A 174 10.56 4.47 7.22
N ARG A 175 10.17 4.86 8.45
CA ARG A 175 8.76 5.03 8.82
C ARG A 175 8.06 6.08 7.96
N LEU A 176 8.73 7.20 7.67
CA LEU A 176 8.19 8.25 6.81
C LEU A 176 7.89 7.72 5.40
N PHE A 177 8.85 7.08 4.74
CA PHE A 177 8.63 6.53 3.39
C PHE A 177 7.53 5.47 3.37
N SER A 178 7.53 4.58 4.36
CA SER A 178 6.47 3.58 4.52
C SER A 178 5.09 4.21 4.74
N ALA A 179 5.01 5.25 5.59
CA ALA A 179 3.77 5.96 5.85
C ALA A 179 3.27 6.70 4.61
N LEU A 180 4.17 7.31 3.83
CA LEU A 180 3.83 7.95 2.55
C LEU A 180 3.27 6.94 1.56
N ALA A 181 3.88 5.77 1.44
CA ALA A 181 3.39 4.70 0.56
C ALA A 181 2.00 4.21 0.99
N ILE A 182 1.79 3.94 2.28
CA ILE A 182 0.50 3.49 2.81
C ILE A 182 -0.56 4.57 2.65
N ALA A 183 -0.30 5.79 3.12
CA ALA A 183 -1.26 6.89 3.09
C ALA A 183 -1.61 7.29 1.66
N GLY A 184 -0.61 7.41 0.78
CA GLY A 184 -0.84 7.70 -0.64
C GLY A 184 -1.67 6.60 -1.31
N GLY A 185 -1.40 5.34 -1.00
CA GLY A 185 -2.19 4.23 -1.51
C GLY A 185 -3.63 4.22 -1.03
N VAL A 186 -3.87 4.47 0.26
CA VAL A 186 -5.22 4.60 0.84
C VAL A 186 -5.97 5.78 0.21
N ILE A 187 -5.28 6.91 -0.02
CA ILE A 187 -5.87 8.05 -0.72
C ILE A 187 -6.27 7.68 -2.15
N LEU A 188 -5.49 6.87 -2.86
CA LEU A 188 -5.81 6.38 -4.21
C LEU A 188 -6.97 5.37 -4.24
N MET A 189 -7.32 4.74 -3.12
CA MET A 189 -8.54 3.92 -3.02
C MET A 189 -9.80 4.79 -3.07
N ALA A 190 -9.74 6.03 -2.57
CA ALA A 190 -10.89 6.92 -2.54
C ALA A 190 -11.47 7.23 -3.93
N PRO A 191 -10.70 7.62 -4.96
CA PRO A 191 -11.24 7.76 -6.30
C PRO A 191 -11.70 6.41 -6.89
N ALA A 192 -10.97 5.30 -6.68
CA ALA A 192 -11.37 3.98 -7.18
C ALA A 192 -12.77 3.59 -6.71
N VAL A 193 -13.03 3.69 -5.41
CA VAL A 193 -14.33 3.33 -4.81
C VAL A 193 -15.36 4.44 -4.99
N GLY A 194 -14.96 5.71 -4.83
CA GLY A 194 -15.85 6.86 -4.90
C GLY A 194 -16.49 7.01 -6.28
N PHE A 195 -15.72 6.87 -7.37
CA PHE A 195 -16.29 6.90 -8.72
C PHE A 195 -17.17 5.70 -9.01
N SER A 196 -16.89 4.53 -8.42
CA SER A 196 -17.75 3.35 -8.52
C SER A 196 -19.12 3.59 -7.89
N ILE A 197 -19.16 4.18 -6.69
CA ILE A 197 -20.42 4.57 -6.03
C ILE A 197 -21.17 5.63 -6.84
N LEU A 198 -20.48 6.69 -7.28
CA LEU A 198 -21.10 7.77 -8.05
C LEU A 198 -21.69 7.28 -9.38
N TYR A 199 -21.02 6.32 -10.02
CA TYR A 199 -21.47 5.71 -11.27
C TYR A 199 -22.68 4.81 -11.05
N ALA A 200 -22.64 3.96 -10.02
CA ALA A 200 -23.79 3.13 -9.63
C ALA A 200 -25.04 3.97 -9.26
N ALA A 201 -24.83 5.16 -8.69
CA ALA A 201 -25.90 6.10 -8.37
C ALA A 201 -26.44 6.89 -9.59
N GLY A 202 -25.84 6.71 -10.78
CA GLY A 202 -26.24 7.43 -11.99
C GLY A 202 -25.86 8.92 -11.99
N VAL A 203 -24.98 9.35 -11.07
CA VAL A 203 -24.49 10.74 -10.98
C VAL A 203 -23.41 11.01 -12.03
N THR A 204 -22.71 9.96 -12.47
CA THR A 204 -21.67 10.01 -13.51
C THR A 204 -22.00 9.05 -14.67
N ASN A 205 -21.41 9.30 -15.84
CA ASN A 205 -21.81 8.74 -17.14
C ASN A 205 -20.80 7.75 -17.71
#